data_AF-A0A7S4F8U7-F1
#
_entry.id   AF-A0A7S4F8U7-F1
#
_cell.length_a   1.000
_cell.length_b   1.000
_cell.length_c   1.000
_cell.angle_alpha   90.00
_cell.angle_beta   90.00
_cell.angle_gamma   90.00
#
_symmetry.space_group_name_H-M   'P 1'
#
loop_
_entity.id
_entity.type
_entity.pdbx_description
1 polymer ?
#
loop_
_entity_poly.entity_id
_entity_poly.type
_entity_poly.pdbx_seq_one_letter_code
_entity_poly.pdbx_strand_id
1 'polypeptide(L)'
;ARLTHPIEALFDPASIISLRVCGGIIKKNDAIMGSAEFALEEYSAPTLIVMGNEGNDVIAAAVEHAMQKAGRKVDAAKARLNLFKDSEKVSSLLEALLRPVDDALQQAPHGSFKDICDAAVQLNVWNSIETLLTISCSIAERVRDGRLQIHGAYLGTDGKMQLLGFHPAQQELIATLPSGESFRTASDVAVPAGEALAALYAGNQRYIAGISGQLATYDRHLMKEITDGGQKPFAIVLGCADSRCPVELMFDARPGDIFVLRNAGNTLTSASGSTLGSTEYAVGPLDSKLIMVTGHTNCGAVTATVKTMLAGGDTASVGGSIGKV
;
A
#
# COMPACT_ATOMS: atom_id res chain seq x y z
N ALA A 1 -28.59 21.74 5.48
CA ALA A 1 -28.26 21.86 6.90
C ALA A 1 -26.88 21.23 7.13
N ARG A 2 -26.17 21.56 8.21
CA ARG A 2 -24.94 20.86 8.62
C ARG A 2 -25.27 20.00 9.83
N LEU A 3 -24.54 18.89 10.02
CA LEU A 3 -24.67 18.09 11.24
C LEU A 3 -24.37 18.96 12.47
N THR A 4 -25.28 18.97 13.44
CA THR A 4 -25.18 19.80 14.65
C THR A 4 -24.72 19.03 15.88
N HIS A 5 -24.62 17.70 15.80
CA HIS A 5 -24.22 16.84 16.90
C HIS A 5 -23.04 15.94 16.52
N PRO A 6 -22.09 15.70 17.44
CA PRO A 6 -20.99 14.76 17.21
C PRO A 6 -21.53 13.33 17.04
N ILE A 7 -20.91 12.55 16.15
CA ILE A 7 -21.24 11.14 15.91
C ILE A 7 -21.18 10.31 17.20
N GLU A 8 -20.30 10.70 18.14
CA GLU A 8 -20.14 10.07 19.45
C GLU A 8 -21.38 10.26 20.34
N ALA A 9 -22.27 11.20 20.04
CA ALA A 9 -23.55 11.33 20.72
C ALA A 9 -24.60 10.33 20.23
N LEU A 10 -24.35 9.61 19.13
CA LEU A 10 -25.23 8.56 18.61
C LEU A 10 -25.00 7.21 19.31
N PHE A 11 -23.86 7.04 19.98
CA PHE A 11 -23.45 5.81 20.64
C PHE A 11 -23.01 6.12 22.08
N ASP A 12 -22.80 5.10 22.91
CA ASP A 12 -22.10 5.28 24.17
C ASP A 12 -20.61 5.54 23.89
N PRO A 13 -20.05 6.72 24.25
CA PRO A 13 -18.65 7.05 23.96
C PRO A 13 -17.63 6.06 24.52
N ALA A 14 -17.97 5.35 25.61
CA ALA A 14 -17.08 4.34 26.19
C ALA A 14 -17.04 3.03 25.39
N SER A 15 -17.95 2.86 24.42
CA SER A 15 -18.14 1.62 23.66
C SER A 15 -17.65 1.68 22.21
N ILE A 16 -17.16 2.83 21.76
CA ILE A 16 -16.79 3.05 20.35
C ILE A 16 -15.36 3.53 20.17
N ILE A 17 -14.76 3.13 19.05
CA ILE A 17 -13.53 3.72 18.52
C ILE A 17 -13.93 4.51 17.28
N SER A 18 -13.72 5.82 17.32
CA SER A 18 -14.13 6.75 16.26
C SER A 18 -12.94 7.07 15.36
N LEU A 19 -13.04 6.69 14.09
CA LEU A 19 -12.05 6.96 13.04
C LEU A 19 -12.68 7.91 12.01
N ARG A 20 -12.04 9.06 11.76
CA ARG A 20 -12.63 10.14 10.93
C ARG A 20 -11.67 10.60 9.84
N VAL A 21 -12.16 10.61 8.61
CA VAL A 21 -11.44 11.07 7.42
C VAL A 21 -12.33 11.96 6.55
N CYS A 22 -11.72 12.89 5.83
CA CYS A 22 -12.43 13.78 4.91
C CYS A 22 -13.18 12.97 3.85
N GLY A 23 -14.45 13.29 3.64
CA GLY A 23 -15.29 12.60 2.65
C GLY A 23 -15.71 11.19 3.03
N GLY A 24 -15.25 10.63 4.17
CA GLY A 24 -15.47 9.20 4.47
C GLY A 24 -14.79 8.28 3.46
N ILE A 25 -13.68 8.75 2.87
CA ILE A 25 -12.95 8.06 1.81
C ILE A 25 -11.91 7.14 2.44
N ILE A 26 -11.88 5.88 2.02
CA ILE A 26 -10.83 4.92 2.35
C ILE A 26 -10.13 4.54 1.04
N LYS A 27 -8.79 4.68 1.00
CA LYS A 27 -7.99 4.30 -0.16
C LYS A 27 -7.03 3.16 0.20
N LYS A 28 -6.45 2.55 -0.84
CA LYS A 28 -5.28 1.68 -0.67
C LYS A 28 -4.13 2.49 -0.05
N ASN A 29 -3.47 1.91 0.95
CA ASN A 29 -2.35 2.51 1.70
C ASN A 29 -2.71 3.79 2.48
N ASP A 30 -3.96 3.93 2.92
CA ASP A 30 -4.40 5.04 3.76
C ASP A 30 -4.13 4.76 5.26
N ALA A 31 -3.72 5.77 6.03
CA ALA A 31 -3.45 5.63 7.47
C ALA A 31 -4.70 5.19 8.26
N ILE A 32 -5.89 5.47 7.74
CA ILE A 32 -7.15 5.03 8.34
C ILE A 32 -7.33 3.52 8.29
N MET A 33 -6.77 2.84 7.27
CA MET A 33 -6.78 1.39 7.14
C MET A 33 -6.01 0.75 8.30
N GLY A 34 -4.76 1.17 8.49
CA GLY A 34 -3.91 0.65 9.58
C GLY A 34 -4.49 0.97 10.96
N SER A 35 -5.15 2.12 11.12
CA SER A 35 -5.85 2.47 12.36
C SER A 35 -7.03 1.54 12.65
N ALA A 36 -7.80 1.17 11.62
CA ALA A 36 -8.91 0.23 11.74
C ALA A 36 -8.40 -1.20 12.05
N GLU A 37 -7.36 -1.65 11.35
CA GLU A 37 -6.74 -2.96 11.59
C GLU A 37 -6.20 -3.08 13.02
N PHE A 38 -5.46 -2.07 13.49
CA PHE A 38 -4.97 -2.01 14.86
C PHE A 38 -6.12 -2.07 15.88
N ALA A 39 -7.17 -1.27 15.68
CA ALA A 39 -8.30 -1.26 16.61
C ALA A 39 -9.02 -2.61 16.68
N LEU A 40 -9.17 -3.29 15.55
CA LEU A 40 -9.78 -4.61 15.47
C LEU A 40 -8.89 -5.70 16.09
N GLU A 41 -7.57 -5.56 16.01
CA GLU A 41 -6.60 -6.46 16.64
C GLU A 41 -6.54 -6.28 18.15
N GLU A 42 -6.28 -5.06 18.60
CA GLU A 42 -6.02 -4.76 20.00
C GLU A 42 -7.27 -4.91 20.86
N TYR A 43 -8.42 -4.44 20.35
CA TYR A 43 -9.65 -4.38 21.13
C TYR A 43 -10.67 -5.46 20.77
N SER A 44 -10.37 -6.31 19.78
CA SER A 44 -11.26 -7.40 19.33
C SER A 44 -12.70 -6.93 19.07
N ALA A 45 -12.85 -5.73 18.49
CA ALA A 45 -14.16 -5.14 18.27
C ALA A 45 -14.98 -6.01 17.29
N PRO A 46 -16.20 -6.46 17.66
CA PRO A 46 -16.97 -7.40 16.86
C PRO A 46 -17.70 -6.74 15.69
N THR A 47 -17.75 -5.41 15.65
CA THR A 47 -18.51 -4.63 14.67
C THR A 47 -17.71 -3.44 14.18
N LEU A 48 -17.62 -3.28 12.86
CA LEU A 48 -17.09 -2.10 12.17
C LEU A 48 -18.23 -1.43 11.40
N ILE A 49 -18.45 -0.13 11.63
CA ILE A 49 -19.48 0.65 10.92
C ILE A 49 -18.78 1.68 10.04
N VAL A 50 -18.98 1.59 8.72
CA VAL A 50 -18.57 2.63 7.76
C VAL A 50 -19.74 3.58 7.57
N MET A 51 -19.56 4.83 8.00
CA MET A 51 -20.65 5.82 8.02
C MET A 51 -20.41 6.96 7.04
N GLY A 52 -21.38 7.19 6.18
CA GLY A 52 -21.50 8.39 5.36
C GLY A 52 -22.48 9.37 5.98
N ASN A 53 -22.39 10.65 5.61
CA ASN A 53 -23.29 11.68 6.14
C ASN A 53 -23.86 12.59 5.05
N GLU A 54 -25.10 13.01 5.25
CA GLU A 54 -25.76 14.04 4.44
C GLU A 54 -24.99 15.38 4.56
N GLY A 55 -24.98 16.15 3.48
CA GLY A 55 -24.35 17.47 3.45
C GLY A 55 -22.82 17.44 3.50
N ASN A 56 -22.20 16.33 3.09
CA ASN A 56 -20.75 16.20 3.00
C ASN A 56 -20.17 17.14 1.92
N ASP A 57 -19.40 18.14 2.34
CA ASP A 57 -18.90 19.18 1.44
C ASP A 57 -17.92 18.63 0.38
N VAL A 58 -17.17 17.56 0.67
CA VAL A 58 -16.23 16.94 -0.29
C VAL A 58 -17.01 16.22 -1.39
N ILE A 59 -18.02 15.42 -1.02
CA ILE A 59 -18.89 14.73 -1.98
C ILE A 59 -19.71 15.73 -2.79
N ALA A 60 -20.27 16.75 -2.14
CA ALA A 60 -21.00 17.82 -2.81
C ALA A 60 -20.16 18.48 -3.90
N ALA A 61 -18.90 18.79 -3.59
CA ALA A 61 -17.98 19.43 -4.52
C ALA A 61 -17.56 18.48 -5.67
N ALA A 62 -17.45 17.16 -5.41
CA ALA A 62 -17.23 16.15 -6.46
C ALA A 62 -18.46 15.99 -7.39
N VAL A 63 -19.67 15.99 -6.83
CA VAL A 63 -20.93 15.95 -7.60
C VAL A 63 -21.08 17.19 -8.48
N GLU A 64 -20.77 18.38 -7.97
CA GLU A 64 -20.79 19.61 -8.76
C GLU A 64 -19.84 19.53 -9.95
N HIS A 65 -18.62 19.03 -9.73
CA HIS A 65 -17.64 18.84 -10.80
C HIS A 65 -18.14 17.86 -11.88
N ALA A 66 -18.68 16.71 -11.47
CA ALA A 66 -19.21 15.71 -12.40
C ALA A 66 -20.47 16.20 -13.15
N MET A 67 -21.37 16.92 -12.48
CA MET A 67 -22.54 17.55 -13.10
C MET A 67 -22.15 18.60 -14.15
N GLN A 68 -21.15 19.45 -13.87
CA GLN A 68 -20.64 20.42 -14.84
C GLN A 68 -20.06 19.72 -16.07
N LYS A 69 -19.26 18.66 -15.87
CA LYS A 69 -18.70 17.83 -16.94
C LYS A 69 -19.79 17.17 -17.79
N ALA A 70 -20.92 16.80 -17.19
CA ALA A 70 -22.10 16.28 -17.87
C ALA A 70 -23.00 17.37 -18.49
N GLY A 71 -22.59 18.64 -18.49
CA GLY A 71 -23.34 19.76 -19.07
C GLY A 71 -24.57 20.20 -18.26
N ARG A 72 -24.70 19.76 -17.00
CA ARG A 72 -25.81 20.14 -16.11
C ARG A 72 -25.51 21.49 -15.44
N LYS A 73 -26.56 22.30 -15.26
CA LYS A 73 -26.44 23.58 -14.55
C LYS A 73 -26.10 23.34 -13.09
N VAL A 74 -25.01 23.96 -12.63
CA VAL A 74 -24.61 24.04 -11.22
C VAL A 74 -24.74 25.48 -10.77
N ASP A 75 -25.31 25.70 -9.58
CA ASP A 75 -25.44 27.04 -8.99
C ASP A 75 -24.06 27.57 -8.60
N ALA A 76 -23.49 28.43 -9.44
CA ALA A 76 -22.15 28.99 -9.26
C ALA A 76 -21.99 29.77 -7.93
N ALA A 77 -23.08 30.27 -7.34
CA ALA A 77 -23.05 30.98 -6.05
C ALA A 77 -22.91 30.04 -4.84
N LYS A 78 -23.26 28.76 -5.01
CA LYS A 78 -23.12 27.71 -3.98
C LYS A 78 -22.01 26.71 -4.28
N ALA A 79 -21.38 26.85 -5.44
CA ALA A 79 -20.36 25.93 -5.92
C ALA A 79 -19.16 25.88 -4.96
N ARG A 80 -18.92 24.70 -4.43
CA ARG A 80 -17.78 24.33 -3.60
C ARG A 80 -16.52 24.05 -4.42
N LEU A 81 -16.54 24.27 -5.74
CA LEU A 81 -15.39 24.11 -6.63
C LEU A 81 -14.12 24.84 -6.16
N ASN A 82 -14.24 25.90 -5.35
CA ASN A 82 -13.09 26.59 -4.77
C ASN A 82 -12.29 25.73 -3.78
N LEU A 83 -12.87 24.65 -3.22
CA LEU A 83 -12.13 23.68 -2.40
C LEU A 83 -10.98 23.01 -3.17
N PHE A 84 -11.09 22.88 -4.50
CA PHE A 84 -10.10 22.20 -5.34
C PHE A 84 -9.17 23.13 -6.12
N LYS A 85 -9.20 24.45 -5.89
CA LYS A 85 -8.48 25.41 -6.73
C LYS A 85 -6.95 25.43 -6.56
N ASP A 86 -6.38 24.94 -5.44
CA ASP A 86 -4.96 25.17 -5.13
C ASP A 86 -4.18 24.03 -4.43
N SER A 87 -4.47 22.73 -4.66
CA SER A 87 -3.48 21.69 -4.25
C SER A 87 -3.59 20.34 -4.95
N GLU A 88 -2.43 19.74 -5.28
CA GLU A 88 -2.31 18.34 -5.72
C GLU A 88 -3.01 17.34 -4.77
N LYS A 89 -3.03 17.64 -3.46
CA LYS A 89 -3.64 16.77 -2.43
C LYS A 89 -5.15 16.62 -2.59
N VAL A 90 -5.82 17.67 -3.05
CA VAL A 90 -7.27 17.73 -3.17
C VAL A 90 -7.74 17.05 -4.48
N SER A 91 -6.86 16.90 -5.49
CA SER A 91 -7.06 16.01 -6.64
C SER A 91 -7.30 14.56 -6.20
N SER A 92 -6.47 14.06 -5.27
CA SER A 92 -6.55 12.66 -4.84
C SER A 92 -7.88 12.31 -4.15
N LEU A 93 -8.51 13.25 -3.44
CA LEU A 93 -9.81 13.03 -2.79
C LEU A 93 -10.93 13.01 -3.82
N LEU A 94 -10.84 13.89 -4.82
CA LEU A 94 -11.77 13.91 -5.94
C LEU A 94 -11.70 12.61 -6.74
N GLU A 95 -10.49 12.15 -7.07
CA GLU A 95 -10.22 10.89 -7.79
C GLU A 95 -10.87 9.69 -7.10
N ALA A 96 -10.75 9.59 -5.78
CA ALA A 96 -11.36 8.51 -5.00
C ALA A 96 -12.89 8.53 -5.01
N LEU A 97 -13.51 9.68 -5.29
CA LEU A 97 -14.96 9.85 -5.35
C LEU A 97 -15.53 9.77 -6.77
N LEU A 98 -14.69 9.72 -7.82
CA LEU A 98 -15.16 9.71 -9.20
C LEU A 98 -16.14 8.56 -9.47
N ARG A 99 -15.79 7.33 -9.06
CA ARG A 99 -16.66 6.15 -9.27
C ARG A 99 -17.99 6.29 -8.53
N PRO A 100 -18.05 6.52 -7.19
CA PRO A 100 -19.33 6.71 -6.50
C PRO A 100 -20.21 7.84 -7.07
N VAL A 101 -19.59 8.94 -7.52
CA VAL A 101 -20.32 10.10 -8.06
C VAL A 101 -20.85 9.82 -9.47
N ASP A 102 -20.04 9.20 -10.33
CA ASP A 102 -20.47 8.81 -11.68
C ASP A 102 -21.60 7.77 -11.61
N ASP A 103 -21.50 6.79 -10.72
CA ASP A 103 -22.55 5.80 -10.46
C ASP A 103 -23.83 6.47 -9.93
N ALA A 104 -23.71 7.45 -9.02
CA ALA A 104 -24.86 8.22 -8.53
C ALA A 104 -25.56 9.02 -9.65
N LEU A 105 -24.79 9.61 -10.57
CA LEU A 105 -25.33 10.31 -11.73
C LEU A 105 -26.05 9.37 -12.69
N GLN A 106 -25.55 8.14 -12.87
CA GLN A 106 -26.21 7.12 -13.69
C GLN A 106 -27.49 6.59 -13.05
N GLN A 107 -27.53 6.45 -11.72
CA GLN A 107 -28.73 6.04 -10.99
C GLN A 107 -29.81 7.13 -10.98
N ALA A 108 -29.40 8.40 -10.96
CA ALA A 108 -30.29 9.55 -10.90
C ALA A 108 -29.99 10.59 -12.02
N PRO A 109 -30.17 10.22 -13.31
CA PRO A 109 -29.80 11.09 -14.44
C PRO A 109 -30.57 12.41 -14.45
N HIS A 110 -31.78 12.41 -13.90
CA HIS A 110 -32.64 13.59 -13.73
C HIS A 110 -32.86 13.98 -12.27
N GLY A 111 -32.16 13.35 -11.33
CA GLY A 111 -32.28 13.66 -9.89
C GLY A 111 -31.82 15.06 -9.57
N SER A 112 -32.33 15.63 -8.48
CA SER A 112 -31.83 16.91 -7.99
C SER A 112 -30.38 16.79 -7.51
N PHE A 113 -29.70 17.93 -7.32
CA PHE A 113 -28.35 17.94 -6.73
C PHE A 113 -28.30 17.21 -5.39
N LYS A 114 -29.37 17.37 -4.58
CA LYS A 114 -29.50 16.68 -3.28
C LYS A 114 -29.59 15.17 -3.48
N ASP A 115 -30.44 14.71 -4.38
CA ASP A 115 -30.65 13.27 -4.62
C ASP A 115 -29.35 12.60 -5.08
N ILE A 116 -28.57 13.27 -5.92
CA ILE A 116 -27.28 12.77 -6.41
C ILE A 116 -26.25 12.76 -5.26
N CYS A 117 -26.22 13.79 -4.42
CA CYS A 117 -25.33 13.80 -3.25
C CYS A 117 -25.66 12.66 -2.29
N ASP A 118 -26.94 12.47 -1.96
CA ASP A 118 -27.39 11.44 -1.04
C ASP A 118 -27.06 10.03 -1.57
N ALA A 119 -27.26 9.80 -2.87
CA ALA A 119 -26.87 8.57 -3.55
C ALA A 119 -25.34 8.38 -3.54
N ALA A 120 -24.57 9.42 -3.87
CA ALA A 120 -23.11 9.39 -3.89
C ALA A 120 -22.52 9.11 -2.49
N VAL A 121 -23.14 9.61 -1.42
CA VAL A 121 -22.74 9.28 -0.03
C VAL A 121 -22.90 7.79 0.24
N GLN A 122 -24.05 7.20 -0.08
CA GLN A 122 -24.30 5.78 0.14
C GLN A 122 -23.39 4.90 -0.71
N LEU A 123 -23.19 5.26 -1.99
CA LEU A 123 -22.26 4.56 -2.87
C LEU A 123 -20.81 4.68 -2.42
N ASN A 124 -20.43 5.82 -1.82
CA ASN A 124 -19.10 5.97 -1.23
C ASN A 124 -18.94 5.09 0.02
N VAL A 125 -19.97 4.92 0.84
CA VAL A 125 -19.96 3.95 1.95
C VAL A 125 -19.70 2.54 1.42
N TRP A 126 -20.39 2.14 0.36
CA TRP A 126 -20.17 0.83 -0.28
C TRP A 126 -18.78 0.67 -0.86
N ASN A 127 -18.31 1.66 -1.62
CA ASN A 127 -16.96 1.66 -2.18
C ASN A 127 -15.87 1.59 -1.08
N SER A 128 -16.10 2.25 0.06
CA SER A 128 -15.20 2.17 1.22
C SER A 128 -15.21 0.77 1.86
N ILE A 129 -16.38 0.13 2.01
CA ILE A 129 -16.46 -1.26 2.48
C ILE A 129 -15.80 -2.23 1.50
N GLU A 130 -16.05 -2.08 0.20
CA GLU A 130 -15.39 -2.84 -0.86
C GLU A 130 -13.86 -2.69 -0.75
N THR A 131 -13.36 -1.48 -0.56
CA THR A 131 -11.92 -1.22 -0.38
C THR A 131 -11.37 -1.90 0.87
N LEU A 132 -12.07 -1.84 2.00
CA LEU A 132 -11.68 -2.53 3.24
C LEU A 132 -11.57 -4.05 3.02
N LEU A 133 -12.57 -4.65 2.37
CA LEU A 133 -12.63 -6.09 2.14
C LEU A 133 -11.68 -6.59 1.04
N THR A 134 -11.31 -5.73 0.08
CA THR A 134 -10.46 -6.11 -1.06
C THR A 134 -8.99 -5.77 -0.87
N ILE A 135 -8.65 -4.91 0.11
CA ILE A 135 -7.27 -4.50 0.38
C ILE A 135 -6.76 -5.09 1.71
N SER A 136 -7.56 -5.09 2.78
CA SER A 136 -7.13 -5.60 4.08
C SER A 136 -7.47 -7.08 4.23
N CYS A 137 -6.45 -7.94 4.14
CA CYS A 137 -6.62 -9.37 4.39
C CYS A 137 -7.12 -9.63 5.81
N SER A 138 -6.60 -8.90 6.81
CA SER A 138 -7.01 -9.01 8.22
C SER A 138 -8.51 -8.75 8.41
N ILE A 139 -9.03 -7.67 7.81
CA ILE A 139 -10.46 -7.34 7.90
C ILE A 139 -11.29 -8.36 7.13
N ALA A 140 -10.89 -8.72 5.91
CA ALA A 140 -11.60 -9.67 5.07
C ALA A 140 -11.71 -11.06 5.72
N GLU A 141 -10.62 -11.56 6.31
CA GLU A 141 -10.58 -12.83 7.05
C GLU A 141 -11.53 -12.82 8.24
N ARG A 142 -11.49 -11.75 9.06
CA ARG A 142 -12.39 -11.63 10.21
C ARG A 142 -13.86 -11.63 9.80
N VAL A 143 -14.21 -10.97 8.69
CA VAL A 143 -15.57 -10.97 8.17
C VAL A 143 -15.96 -12.35 7.65
N ARG A 144 -15.08 -13.01 6.89
CA ARG A 144 -15.28 -14.36 6.36
C ARG A 144 -15.47 -15.40 7.46
N ASP A 145 -14.68 -15.32 8.52
CA ASP A 145 -14.72 -16.27 9.63
C ASP A 145 -15.85 -15.94 10.62
N GLY A 146 -16.65 -14.89 10.37
CA GLY A 146 -17.75 -14.45 11.24
C GLY A 146 -17.29 -13.79 12.55
N ARG A 147 -16.02 -13.43 12.67
CA ARG A 147 -15.43 -12.75 13.84
C ARG A 147 -15.68 -11.24 13.83
N LEU A 148 -15.95 -10.66 12.66
CA LEU A 148 -16.26 -9.24 12.48
C LEU A 148 -17.51 -9.06 11.62
N GLN A 149 -18.43 -8.22 12.07
CA GLN A 149 -19.50 -7.70 11.24
C GLN A 149 -19.11 -6.33 10.68
N ILE A 150 -19.22 -6.14 9.37
CA ILE A 150 -19.02 -4.85 8.73
C ILE A 150 -20.34 -4.32 8.18
N HIS A 151 -20.73 -3.10 8.57
CA HIS A 151 -22.00 -2.49 8.18
C HIS A 151 -21.81 -1.09 7.59
N GLY A 152 -22.62 -0.76 6.58
CA GLY A 152 -22.78 0.61 6.11
C GLY A 152 -23.83 1.35 6.91
N ALA A 153 -23.64 2.65 7.12
CA ALA A 153 -24.63 3.54 7.72
C ALA A 153 -24.66 4.90 7.03
N TYR A 154 -25.83 5.54 7.04
CA TYR A 154 -26.06 6.88 6.52
C TYR A 154 -26.62 7.77 7.63
N LEU A 155 -25.99 8.93 7.86
CA LEU A 155 -26.42 9.90 8.86
C LEU A 155 -27.05 11.13 8.21
N GLY A 156 -28.36 11.32 8.43
CA GLY A 156 -29.10 12.50 7.99
C GLY A 156 -28.75 13.75 8.79
N THR A 157 -28.98 14.92 8.20
CA THR A 157 -28.83 16.21 8.88
C THR A 157 -29.87 16.44 9.98
N ASP A 158 -30.93 15.64 10.02
CA ASP A 158 -31.90 15.56 11.11
C ASP A 158 -31.39 14.76 12.32
N GLY A 159 -30.17 14.23 12.24
CA GLY A 159 -29.53 13.43 13.28
C GLY A 159 -29.96 11.96 13.27
N LYS A 160 -30.80 11.52 12.33
CA LYS A 160 -31.21 10.12 12.23
C LYS A 160 -30.16 9.32 11.48
N MET A 161 -29.72 8.23 12.11
CA MET A 161 -28.89 7.23 11.49
C MET A 161 -29.76 6.15 10.86
N GLN A 162 -29.55 5.90 9.58
CA GLN A 162 -30.09 4.76 8.85
C GLN A 162 -28.99 3.70 8.69
N LEU A 163 -29.24 2.50 9.21
CA LEU A 163 -28.37 1.36 8.93
C LEU A 163 -28.65 0.86 7.52
N LEU A 164 -27.61 0.78 6.70
CA LEU A 164 -27.69 0.25 5.34
C LEU A 164 -27.47 -1.28 5.33
N GLY A 165 -26.79 -1.80 6.35
CA GLY A 165 -26.52 -3.24 6.52
C GLY A 165 -25.22 -3.69 5.88
N PHE A 166 -25.16 -4.98 5.53
CA PHE A 166 -24.00 -5.58 4.86
C PHE A 166 -23.86 -5.08 3.42
N HIS A 167 -22.63 -5.07 2.92
CA HIS A 167 -22.39 -4.76 1.51
C HIS A 167 -23.14 -5.77 0.61
N PRO A 168 -23.84 -5.35 -0.46
CA PRO A 168 -24.63 -6.26 -1.30
C PRO A 168 -23.83 -7.44 -1.87
N ALA A 169 -22.58 -7.20 -2.26
CA ALA A 169 -21.66 -8.21 -2.79
C ALA A 169 -20.71 -8.80 -1.73
N GLN A 170 -21.00 -8.67 -0.42
CA GLN A 170 -20.05 -9.03 0.65
C GLN A 170 -19.52 -10.47 0.53
N GLN A 171 -20.40 -11.43 0.23
CA GLN A 171 -20.00 -12.84 0.10
C GLN A 171 -19.05 -13.05 -1.08
N GLU A 172 -19.25 -12.35 -2.19
CA GLU A 172 -18.37 -12.42 -3.36
C GLU A 172 -17.01 -11.75 -3.05
N LEU A 173 -17.03 -10.61 -2.38
CA LEU A 173 -15.82 -9.87 -2.00
C LEU A 173 -14.91 -10.64 -1.04
N ILE A 174 -15.48 -11.45 -0.15
CA ILE A 174 -14.71 -12.26 0.82
C ILE A 174 -14.49 -13.71 0.34
N ALA A 175 -15.09 -14.12 -0.78
CA ALA A 175 -14.93 -15.47 -1.33
C ALA A 175 -13.48 -15.72 -1.77
N THR A 176 -12.87 -14.70 -2.37
CA THR A 176 -11.42 -14.65 -2.61
C THR A 176 -10.88 -13.59 -1.68
N LEU A 177 -10.13 -14.00 -0.65
CA LEU A 177 -9.45 -13.00 0.16
C LEU A 177 -8.57 -12.15 -0.73
N PRO A 178 -8.36 -10.87 -0.38
CA PRO A 178 -7.21 -10.15 -0.89
C PRO A 178 -6.03 -11.11 -0.79
N SER A 179 -5.19 -11.16 -1.81
CA SER A 179 -3.82 -11.58 -1.56
C SER A 179 -3.31 -10.57 -0.55
N GLY A 180 -3.51 -10.86 0.75
CA GLY A 180 -2.78 -10.21 1.82
C GLY A 180 -1.36 -10.20 1.37
N GLU A 181 -0.66 -9.09 1.62
CA GLU A 181 0.76 -8.98 1.35
C GLU A 181 1.46 -10.31 1.64
N SER A 182 1.68 -11.16 0.62
CA SER A 182 2.01 -12.54 0.90
C SER A 182 3.48 -12.52 1.29
N PHE A 183 3.75 -12.85 2.54
CA PHE A 183 5.11 -13.00 3.03
C PHE A 183 5.60 -14.36 2.57
N ARG A 184 6.71 -14.38 1.81
CA ARG A 184 7.24 -15.64 1.30
C ARG A 184 8.07 -16.32 2.38
N THR A 185 7.61 -17.48 2.82
CA THR A 185 8.26 -18.36 3.79
C THR A 185 8.85 -19.59 3.11
N ALA A 186 9.63 -20.40 3.84
CA ALA A 186 10.24 -21.61 3.28
C ALA A 186 9.22 -22.62 2.72
N SER A 187 7.95 -22.52 3.12
CA SER A 187 6.84 -23.36 2.61
C SER A 187 6.39 -22.97 1.19
N ASP A 188 6.71 -21.76 0.73
CA ASP A 188 6.29 -21.27 -0.57
C ASP A 188 7.10 -21.86 -1.74
N VAL A 189 6.42 -22.00 -2.87
CA VAL A 189 7.07 -22.38 -4.14
C VAL A 189 8.02 -21.28 -4.62
N ALA A 190 9.11 -21.66 -5.27
CA ALA A 190 10.06 -20.71 -5.81
C ALA A 190 9.45 -19.87 -6.95
N VAL A 191 9.76 -18.58 -6.95
CA VAL A 191 9.31 -17.66 -8.00
C VAL A 191 10.16 -17.86 -9.26
N PRO A 192 9.55 -18.02 -10.45
CA PRO A 192 10.27 -18.09 -11.71
C PRO A 192 11.14 -16.85 -11.96
N ALA A 193 12.31 -17.04 -12.57
CA ALA A 193 13.29 -15.96 -12.74
C ALA A 193 12.74 -14.72 -13.48
N GLY A 194 11.85 -14.92 -14.47
CA GLY A 194 11.22 -13.81 -15.21
C GLY A 194 10.28 -12.96 -14.33
N GLU A 195 9.52 -13.60 -13.45
CA GLU A 195 8.63 -12.92 -12.50
C GLU A 195 9.44 -12.20 -11.41
N ALA A 196 10.48 -12.86 -10.89
CA ALA A 196 11.41 -12.25 -9.94
C ALA A 196 12.06 -10.98 -10.54
N LEU A 197 12.47 -11.03 -11.81
CA LEU A 197 13.06 -9.88 -12.50
C LEU A 197 12.05 -8.75 -12.66
N ALA A 198 10.82 -9.07 -13.06
CA ALA A 198 9.74 -8.09 -13.18
C ALA A 198 9.41 -7.44 -11.83
N ALA A 199 9.42 -8.20 -10.73
CA ALA A 199 9.21 -7.68 -9.38
C ALA A 199 10.30 -6.68 -8.97
N LEU A 200 11.58 -6.99 -9.23
CA LEU A 200 12.69 -6.07 -9.00
C LEU A 200 12.53 -4.78 -9.81
N TYR A 201 12.23 -4.87 -11.10
CA TYR A 201 12.00 -3.67 -11.93
C TYR A 201 10.83 -2.84 -11.44
N ALA A 202 9.71 -3.46 -11.09
CA ALA A 202 8.54 -2.76 -10.58
C ALA A 202 8.84 -2.02 -9.26
N GLY A 203 9.57 -2.66 -8.35
CA GLY A 203 10.02 -2.02 -7.12
C GLY A 203 10.99 -0.86 -7.36
N ASN A 204 11.91 -1.02 -8.32
CA ASN A 204 12.80 0.07 -8.71
C ASN A 204 12.08 1.28 -9.32
N GLN A 205 11.04 1.05 -10.13
CA GLN A 205 10.21 2.15 -10.64
C GLN A 205 9.51 2.92 -9.50
N ARG A 206 9.04 2.21 -8.48
CA ARG A 206 8.46 2.85 -7.27
C ARG A 206 9.49 3.67 -6.51
N TYR A 207 10.68 3.12 -6.29
CA TYR A 207 11.80 3.84 -5.67
C TYR A 207 12.15 5.14 -6.42
N ILE A 208 12.30 5.09 -7.75
CA ILE A 208 12.62 6.27 -8.58
C ILE A 208 11.51 7.33 -8.51
N ALA A 209 10.25 6.90 -8.44
CA ALA A 209 9.11 7.80 -8.32
C ALA A 209 8.97 8.45 -6.93
N GLY A 210 9.81 8.09 -5.95
CA GLY A 210 9.65 8.53 -4.56
C GLY A 210 8.43 7.92 -3.86
N ILE A 211 7.86 6.87 -4.45
CA ILE A 211 6.72 6.14 -3.92
C ILE A 211 7.31 4.94 -3.19
N SER A 212 7.56 5.07 -1.89
CA SER A 212 8.00 3.93 -1.09
C SER A 212 6.80 3.18 -0.54
N GLY A 213 6.72 1.88 -0.84
CA GLY A 213 5.80 0.95 -0.20
C GLY A 213 6.48 0.27 0.99
N GLN A 214 5.77 0.18 2.12
CA GLN A 214 6.04 -0.76 3.22
C GLN A 214 7.34 -0.61 4.06
N LEU A 215 8.44 -0.02 3.56
CA LEU A 215 9.69 0.10 4.34
C LEU A 215 9.67 1.21 5.42
N ALA A 216 8.60 1.98 5.52
CA ALA A 216 8.47 3.11 6.45
C ALA A 216 8.18 2.70 7.91
N THR A 217 7.72 1.47 8.14
CA THR A 217 7.35 0.98 9.47
C THR A 217 7.84 -0.45 9.67
N TYR A 218 8.43 -0.74 10.83
CA TYR A 218 8.81 -2.10 11.21
C TYR A 218 7.56 -2.99 11.32
N ASP A 219 7.42 -3.93 10.38
CA ASP A 219 6.33 -4.90 10.37
C ASP A 219 6.67 -6.10 11.27
N ARG A 220 6.09 -6.10 12.48
CA ARG A 220 6.25 -7.19 13.46
C ARG A 220 5.68 -8.53 12.98
N HIS A 221 4.61 -8.49 12.20
CA HIS A 221 3.94 -9.69 11.72
C HIS A 221 4.80 -10.37 10.65
N LEU A 222 5.24 -9.61 9.64
CA LEU A 222 6.21 -10.06 8.64
C LEU A 222 7.45 -10.72 9.30
N MET A 223 8.04 -10.03 10.26
CA MET A 223 9.25 -10.52 10.92
C MET A 223 9.01 -11.80 11.70
N LYS A 224 7.85 -11.94 12.36
CA LYS A 224 7.46 -13.18 13.05
C LYS A 224 7.28 -14.33 12.06
N GLU A 225 6.54 -14.11 10.97
CA GLU A 225 6.28 -15.15 9.96
C GLU A 225 7.56 -15.66 9.30
N ILE A 226 8.51 -14.77 8.94
CA ILE A 226 9.78 -15.20 8.36
C ILE A 226 10.69 -15.87 9.41
N THR A 227 10.64 -15.42 10.65
CA THR A 227 11.43 -16.03 11.74
C THR A 227 10.95 -17.46 12.02
N ASP A 228 9.65 -17.67 12.09
CA ASP A 228 9.05 -18.96 12.45
C ASP A 228 8.96 -19.90 11.23
N GLY A 229 8.61 -19.37 10.06
CA GLY A 229 8.39 -20.11 8.80
C GLY A 229 9.61 -20.21 7.88
N GLY A 230 10.72 -19.57 8.24
CA GLY A 230 11.93 -19.49 7.42
C GLY A 230 11.80 -18.57 6.21
N GLN A 231 12.93 -18.18 5.63
CA GLN A 231 12.98 -17.25 4.49
C GLN A 231 12.85 -17.97 3.14
N LYS A 232 12.21 -17.31 2.17
CA LYS A 232 12.16 -17.75 0.76
C LYS A 232 12.31 -16.56 -0.19
N PRO A 233 13.52 -16.01 -0.36
CA PRO A 233 13.77 -14.90 -1.27
C PRO A 233 13.45 -15.27 -2.72
N PHE A 234 12.83 -14.36 -3.48
CA PHE A 234 12.55 -14.57 -4.90
C PHE A 234 13.78 -14.31 -5.79
N ALA A 235 14.74 -13.53 -5.30
CA ALA A 235 15.97 -13.22 -6.00
C ALA A 235 17.16 -13.07 -5.05
N ILE A 236 18.34 -13.35 -5.58
CA ILE A 236 19.63 -13.02 -5.00
C ILE A 236 20.12 -11.74 -5.64
N VAL A 237 20.54 -10.76 -4.85
CA VAL A 237 21.10 -9.50 -5.35
C VAL A 237 22.54 -9.34 -4.87
N LEU A 238 23.48 -9.39 -5.82
CA LEU A 238 24.91 -9.18 -5.60
C LEU A 238 25.23 -7.70 -5.89
N GLY A 239 25.53 -6.92 -4.84
CA GLY A 239 25.73 -5.48 -4.93
C GLY A 239 27.03 -4.99 -4.31
N CYS A 240 27.34 -3.71 -4.54
CA CYS A 240 28.50 -3.08 -3.92
C CYS A 240 28.21 -2.70 -2.47
N ALA A 241 29.20 -2.78 -1.58
CA ALA A 241 29.13 -2.30 -0.20
C ALA A 241 29.08 -0.75 -0.07
N ASP A 242 29.09 0.00 -1.17
CA ASP A 242 28.93 1.46 -1.16
C ASP A 242 27.65 1.87 -0.44
N SER A 243 27.77 2.68 0.61
CA SER A 243 26.64 3.06 1.48
C SER A 243 25.55 3.88 0.77
N ARG A 244 25.81 4.38 -0.45
CA ARG A 244 24.83 5.09 -1.28
C ARG A 244 23.99 4.15 -2.16
N CYS A 245 24.23 2.84 -2.10
CA CYS A 245 23.49 1.83 -2.83
C CYS A 245 22.64 0.94 -1.89
N PRO A 246 21.51 1.44 -1.35
CA PRO A 246 20.66 0.67 -0.46
C PRO A 246 19.78 -0.31 -1.27
N VAL A 247 20.24 -1.55 -1.43
CA VAL A 247 19.64 -2.54 -2.34
C VAL A 247 18.15 -2.79 -2.07
N GLU A 248 17.78 -3.03 -0.82
CA GLU A 248 16.41 -3.31 -0.40
C GLU A 248 15.50 -2.10 -0.69
N LEU A 249 15.96 -0.89 -0.42
CA LEU A 249 15.22 0.34 -0.72
C LEU A 249 15.09 0.55 -2.24
N MET A 250 16.19 0.36 -2.99
CA MET A 250 16.24 0.56 -4.44
C MET A 250 15.30 -0.36 -5.22
N PHE A 251 14.96 -1.52 -4.65
CA PHE A 251 14.02 -2.47 -5.22
C PHE A 251 12.69 -2.53 -4.48
N ASP A 252 12.45 -1.61 -3.54
CA ASP A 252 11.23 -1.58 -2.71
C ASP A 252 10.87 -2.98 -2.16
N ALA A 253 11.90 -3.68 -1.67
CA ALA A 253 11.83 -5.07 -1.22
C ALA A 253 11.75 -5.12 0.30
N ARG A 254 10.86 -5.96 0.84
CA ARG A 254 10.70 -6.15 2.28
C ARG A 254 11.72 -7.15 2.82
N PRO A 255 11.91 -7.24 4.15
CA PRO A 255 12.58 -8.38 4.76
C PRO A 255 12.09 -9.71 4.18
N GLY A 256 13.01 -10.58 3.78
CA GLY A 256 12.70 -11.92 3.22
C GLY A 256 12.40 -11.98 1.72
N ASP A 257 12.11 -10.85 1.06
CA ASP A 257 11.81 -10.83 -0.38
C ASP A 257 13.05 -11.11 -1.25
N ILE A 258 14.20 -10.58 -0.86
CA ILE A 258 15.47 -10.74 -1.58
C ILE A 258 16.62 -11.16 -0.66
N PHE A 259 17.56 -11.92 -1.20
CA PHE A 259 18.79 -12.33 -0.53
C PHE A 259 19.94 -11.42 -0.95
N VAL A 260 20.36 -10.51 -0.08
CA VAL A 260 21.32 -9.46 -0.42
C VAL A 260 22.73 -9.85 0.00
N LEU A 261 23.67 -9.80 -0.94
CA LEU A 261 25.09 -10.01 -0.70
C LEU A 261 25.86 -8.80 -1.21
N ARG A 262 26.67 -8.21 -0.33
CA ARG A 262 27.39 -6.97 -0.65
C ARG A 262 28.85 -7.05 -0.24
N ASN A 263 29.73 -6.62 -1.14
CA ASN A 263 31.15 -6.39 -0.85
C ASN A 263 31.68 -5.21 -1.68
N ALA A 264 32.85 -4.69 -1.34
CA ALA A 264 33.43 -3.57 -2.07
C ALA A 264 33.71 -3.96 -3.53
N GLY A 265 33.12 -3.22 -4.48
CA GLY A 265 33.24 -3.48 -5.90
C GLY A 265 32.43 -4.66 -6.43
N ASN A 266 31.51 -5.23 -5.63
CA ASN A 266 30.63 -6.36 -6.01
C ASN A 266 31.41 -7.50 -6.70
N THR A 267 32.57 -7.84 -6.12
CA THR A 267 33.55 -8.77 -6.69
C THR A 267 33.33 -10.20 -6.23
N LEU A 268 33.71 -11.15 -7.08
CA LEU A 268 33.81 -12.58 -6.76
C LEU A 268 35.20 -13.02 -7.22
N THR A 269 36.17 -13.05 -6.29
CA THR A 269 37.59 -13.13 -6.64
C THR A 269 38.18 -14.54 -6.61
N SER A 270 37.50 -15.53 -6.00
CA SER A 270 37.97 -16.91 -6.03
C SER A 270 36.81 -17.91 -6.08
N ALA A 271 37.14 -19.16 -6.45
CA ALA A 271 36.22 -20.29 -6.45
C ALA A 271 35.86 -20.78 -5.02
N SER A 272 36.21 -20.00 -4.01
CA SER A 272 35.91 -20.24 -2.60
C SER A 272 35.61 -18.90 -1.91
N GLY A 273 34.90 -18.89 -0.80
CA GLY A 273 34.72 -17.67 0.00
C GLY A 273 33.27 -17.34 0.30
N SER A 274 33.09 -16.38 1.19
CA SER A 274 31.79 -16.11 1.82
C SER A 274 30.71 -15.68 0.82
N THR A 275 31.02 -14.82 -0.15
CA THR A 275 30.03 -14.37 -1.13
C THR A 275 29.58 -15.51 -2.05
N LEU A 276 30.51 -16.36 -2.52
CA LEU A 276 30.16 -17.52 -3.36
C LEU A 276 29.36 -18.54 -2.56
N GLY A 277 29.85 -18.95 -1.38
CA GLY A 277 29.15 -19.92 -0.53
C GLY A 277 27.76 -19.46 -0.09
N SER A 278 27.58 -18.17 0.23
CA SER A 278 26.25 -17.62 0.50
C SER A 278 25.36 -17.56 -0.73
N THR A 279 25.92 -17.37 -1.93
CA THR A 279 25.16 -17.44 -3.18
C THR A 279 24.68 -18.87 -3.45
N GLU A 280 25.56 -19.86 -3.27
CA GLU A 280 25.23 -21.28 -3.38
C GLU A 280 24.17 -21.70 -2.36
N TYR A 281 24.24 -21.17 -1.13
CA TYR A 281 23.21 -21.37 -0.11
C TYR A 281 21.84 -20.83 -0.54
N ALA A 282 21.80 -19.65 -1.16
CA ALA A 282 20.54 -19.09 -1.62
C ALA A 282 19.99 -19.80 -2.87
N VAL A 283 20.86 -20.29 -3.77
CA VAL A 283 20.45 -21.06 -4.95
C VAL A 283 19.95 -22.45 -4.57
N GLY A 284 20.67 -23.18 -3.71
CA GLY A 284 20.34 -24.55 -3.35
C GLY A 284 19.29 -24.59 -2.22
N PRO A 285 19.69 -24.42 -0.96
CA PRO A 285 18.78 -24.42 0.20
C PRO A 285 17.57 -23.48 0.11
N LEU A 286 17.72 -22.22 -0.30
CA LEU A 286 16.59 -21.27 -0.37
C LEU A 286 15.81 -21.32 -1.68
N ASP A 287 16.32 -22.02 -2.69
CA ASP A 287 15.72 -22.25 -4.00
C ASP A 287 15.41 -20.96 -4.80
N SER A 288 16.23 -19.90 -4.64
CA SER A 288 16.09 -18.68 -5.43
C SER A 288 16.51 -18.91 -6.89
N LYS A 289 15.66 -18.51 -7.84
CA LYS A 289 15.86 -18.80 -9.28
C LYS A 289 16.51 -17.68 -10.07
N LEU A 290 16.63 -16.48 -9.48
CA LEU A 290 17.24 -15.31 -10.11
C LEU A 290 18.46 -14.84 -9.30
N ILE A 291 19.58 -14.63 -9.98
CA ILE A 291 20.72 -13.87 -9.47
C ILE A 291 20.82 -12.58 -10.28
N MET A 292 20.73 -11.44 -9.61
CA MET A 292 20.96 -10.11 -10.18
C MET A 292 22.29 -9.56 -9.67
N VAL A 293 23.17 -9.13 -10.57
CA VAL A 293 24.43 -8.46 -10.24
C VAL A 293 24.28 -6.98 -10.57
N THR A 294 24.46 -6.12 -9.56
CA THR A 294 24.33 -4.67 -9.71
C THR A 294 25.69 -3.98 -9.54
N GLY A 295 26.03 -3.10 -10.47
CA GLY A 295 27.13 -2.14 -10.34
C GLY A 295 26.59 -0.72 -10.13
N HIS A 296 27.48 0.22 -9.80
CA HIS A 296 27.12 1.62 -9.66
C HIS A 296 28.21 2.54 -10.23
N THR A 297 27.79 3.72 -10.68
CA THR A 297 28.70 4.76 -11.14
C THR A 297 29.54 5.28 -9.97
N ASN A 298 30.73 5.80 -10.28
CA ASN A 298 31.67 6.35 -9.30
C ASN A 298 32.01 5.37 -8.16
N CYS A 299 32.12 4.07 -8.47
CA CYS A 299 32.55 3.07 -7.51
C CYS A 299 33.98 3.31 -7.03
N GLY A 300 34.14 3.51 -5.73
CA GLY A 300 35.44 3.77 -5.12
C GLY A 300 36.43 2.62 -5.31
N ALA A 301 35.97 1.38 -5.15
CA ALA A 301 36.80 0.19 -5.32
C ALA A 301 37.32 0.06 -6.76
N VAL A 302 36.41 0.12 -7.75
CA VAL A 302 36.78 0.06 -9.18
C VAL A 302 37.69 1.22 -9.57
N THR A 303 37.39 2.43 -9.11
CA THR A 303 38.21 3.63 -9.39
C THR A 303 39.62 3.48 -8.83
N ALA A 304 39.76 2.95 -7.61
CA ALA A 304 41.05 2.69 -6.99
C ALA A 304 41.85 1.67 -7.80
N THR A 305 41.22 0.55 -8.20
CA THR A 305 41.86 -0.47 -9.05
C THR A 305 42.36 0.11 -10.36
N VAL A 306 41.52 0.88 -11.07
CA VAL A 306 41.91 1.51 -12.35
C VAL A 306 43.10 2.47 -12.16
N LYS A 307 43.08 3.30 -11.11
CA LYS A 307 44.19 4.22 -10.82
C LYS A 307 45.52 3.49 -10.56
N THR A 308 45.49 2.42 -9.77
CA THR A 308 46.70 1.62 -9.48
C THR A 308 47.27 0.99 -10.76
N MET A 309 46.41 0.39 -11.59
CA MET A 309 46.83 -0.24 -12.84
C MET A 309 47.44 0.76 -13.82
N LEU A 310 46.84 1.96 -13.95
CA LEU A 310 47.38 3.03 -14.81
C LEU A 310 48.70 3.60 -14.29
N ALA A 311 48.94 3.58 -12.98
CA ALA A 311 50.20 3.97 -12.37
C ALA A 311 51.31 2.91 -12.49
N GLY A 312 51.04 1.77 -13.12
CA GLY A 312 51.98 0.65 -13.23
C GLY A 312 52.24 -0.10 -11.91
N GLY A 313 51.38 0.12 -10.90
CA GLY A 313 51.48 -0.55 -9.61
C GLY A 313 50.88 -1.95 -9.64
N ASP A 314 51.41 -2.86 -8.81
CA ASP A 314 50.79 -4.15 -8.55
C ASP A 314 49.53 -3.96 -7.69
N THR A 315 48.43 -4.62 -8.05
CA THR A 315 47.22 -4.71 -7.22
C THR A 315 47.49 -5.20 -5.79
N ALA A 316 48.57 -5.97 -5.57
CA ALA A 316 49.02 -6.39 -4.24
C ALA A 316 49.49 -5.23 -3.34
N SER A 317 49.88 -4.08 -3.93
CA SER A 317 50.34 -2.88 -3.23
C SER A 317 49.20 -2.02 -2.69
N VAL A 318 47.95 -2.25 -3.15
CA VAL A 318 46.76 -1.60 -2.58
C VAL A 318 46.46 -2.28 -1.24
N GLY A 319 46.46 -1.51 -0.16
CA GLY A 319 46.18 -2.02 1.19
C GLY A 319 44.81 -2.72 1.28
N GLY A 320 44.72 -3.75 2.13
CA GLY A 320 43.50 -4.55 2.33
C GLY A 320 43.48 -5.87 1.57
N SER A 321 42.36 -6.59 1.65
CA SER A 321 42.17 -7.91 1.05
C SER A 321 41.30 -7.90 -0.22
N ILE A 322 40.75 -6.74 -0.60
CA ILE A 322 39.87 -6.61 -1.76
C ILE A 322 40.68 -6.79 -3.05
N GLY A 323 40.27 -7.73 -3.90
CA GLY A 323 40.93 -8.01 -5.19
C GLY A 323 42.16 -8.91 -5.13
N LYS A 324 42.55 -9.40 -3.94
CA LYS A 324 43.60 -10.43 -3.78
C LYS A 324 42.98 -11.80 -4.06
N VAL A 325 43.65 -12.58 -4.92
CA VAL A 325 43.27 -13.96 -5.30
C VAL A 325 44.19 -14.94 -4.59
#